data_AF-A0A959TFS0-F1
#
_entry.id   AF-A0A959TFS0-F1
#
_cell.length_a   1.000
_cell.length_b   1.000
_cell.length_c   1.000
_cell.angle_alpha   90.00
_cell.angle_beta   90.00
_cell.angle_gamma   90.00
#
_symmetry.space_group_name_H-M   'P 1'
#
loop_
_entity.id
_entity.type
_entity.pdbx_description
1 polymer ?
#
loop_
_entity_poly.entity_id
_entity_poly.type
_entity_poly.pdbx_seq_one_letter_code
_entity_poly.pdbx_strand_id
1 'polypeptide(L)' 'DQDLARRDGKDNAFYARYNSMEADARAVVAIAEGVPVGCGAIKPVDADAMEVKRMYTLPAWRGKGVASRVLA' A
#
# COMPACT_ATOMS: atom_id res chain seq x y z
N ASP A 1 1.53 -10.44 2.08
CA ASP A 1 1.44 -9.61 0.86
C ASP A 1 2.02 -10.41 -0.30
N GLN A 2 1.17 -11.17 -1.01
CA GLN A 2 1.62 -12.14 -2.04
C GLN A 2 2.21 -11.47 -3.29
N ASP A 3 1.75 -10.26 -3.63
CA ASP A 3 2.28 -9.51 -4.78
C ASP A 3 3.70 -9.01 -4.49
N LEU A 4 3.95 -8.47 -3.29
CA LEU A 4 5.29 -8.13 -2.84
C LEU A 4 6.19 -9.36 -2.71
N ALA A 5 5.73 -10.44 -2.09
CA ALA A 5 6.52 -11.68 -1.99
C ALA A 5 6.94 -12.22 -3.38
N ARG A 6 6.08 -12.06 -4.40
CA ARG A 6 6.40 -12.41 -5.78
C ARG A 6 7.45 -11.49 -6.42
N ARG A 7 7.45 -10.20 -6.09
CA ARG A 7 8.42 -9.21 -6.60
C ARG A 7 9.77 -9.28 -5.86
N ASP A 8 9.73 -9.47 -4.54
CA ASP A 8 10.89 -9.45 -3.65
C ASP A 8 11.70 -10.76 -3.72
N GLY A 9 11.09 -11.86 -4.19
CA GLY A 9 11.80 -13.12 -4.44
C GLY A 9 12.53 -13.65 -3.20
N LYS A 10 13.86 -13.84 -3.31
CA LYS A 10 14.71 -14.40 -2.24
C LYS A 10 14.91 -13.46 -1.04
N ASP A 11 14.62 -12.16 -1.19
CA ASP A 11 14.83 -11.14 -0.16
C ASP A 11 13.60 -10.94 0.74
N ASN A 12 12.52 -11.70 0.51
CA ASN A 12 11.28 -11.61 1.28
C ASN A 12 11.52 -11.74 2.80
N ALA A 13 12.45 -12.61 3.23
CA ALA A 13 12.82 -12.76 4.65
C ALA A 13 13.53 -11.51 5.21
N PHE A 14 14.29 -10.79 4.39
CA PHE A 14 14.95 -9.54 4.78
C PHE A 14 13.94 -8.39 4.91
N TYR A 15 12.95 -8.32 4.00
CA TYR A 15 11.92 -7.28 4.01
C TYR A 15 10.78 -7.54 5.01
N ALA A 16 10.61 -8.78 5.48
CA ALA A 16 9.58 -9.16 6.46
C ALA A 16 9.61 -8.30 7.74
N ARG A 17 10.80 -7.89 8.21
CA ARG A 17 10.94 -7.02 9.41
C ARG A 17 10.45 -5.59 9.19
N TYR A 18 10.38 -5.12 7.94
CA TYR A 18 9.84 -3.81 7.58
C TYR A 18 8.35 -3.88 7.22
N ASN A 19 7.80 -5.09 7.21
CA ASN A 19 6.45 -5.39 6.74
C ASN A 19 5.41 -5.41 7.86
N SER A 20 5.81 -5.35 9.13
CA SER A 20 4.90 -5.14 10.25
C SER A 20 4.24 -3.76 10.12
N MET A 21 2.91 -3.73 10.15
CA MET A 21 2.18 -2.48 10.32
C MET A 21 2.37 -2.00 11.75
N GLU A 22 2.89 -0.79 11.88
CA GLU A 22 2.99 -0.11 13.16
C GLU A 22 1.59 0.34 13.61
N ALA A 23 1.36 0.39 14.93
CA ALA A 23 0.03 0.62 15.49
C ALA A 23 -0.58 1.98 15.11
N ASP A 24 0.25 2.92 14.68
CA ASP A 24 -0.09 4.28 14.26
C ASP A 24 -0.27 4.42 12.74
N ALA A 25 -0.07 3.33 11.97
CA ALA A 25 -0.28 3.35 10.53
C ALA A 25 -1.77 3.56 10.20
N ARG A 26 -2.04 4.46 9.25
CA ARG A 26 -3.39 4.72 8.74
C ARG A 26 -3.51 4.11 7.36
N ALA A 27 -4.63 3.45 7.07
CA ALA A 27 -4.86 2.80 5.79
C ALA A 27 -6.16 3.29 5.15
N VAL A 28 -6.17 3.33 3.82
CA VAL A 28 -7.32 3.68 2.99
C VAL A 28 -7.55 2.60 1.93
N VAL A 29 -8.81 2.38 1.59
CA VAL A 29 -9.24 1.44 0.56
C VAL A 29 -10.11 2.18 -0.45
N ALA A 30 -9.72 2.14 -1.72
CA ALA A 30 -10.51 2.66 -2.81
C ALA A 30 -11.55 1.61 -3.23
N ILE A 31 -12.83 1.99 -3.18
CA ILE A 31 -13.95 1.16 -3.60
C ILE A 31 -14.55 1.76 -4.87
N ALA A 32 -14.74 0.93 -5.89
CA ALA A 32 -15.49 1.28 -7.10
C ALA A 32 -16.55 0.21 -7.33
N GLU A 33 -17.80 0.63 -7.52
CA GLU A 33 -18.94 -0.29 -7.76
C GLU A 33 -19.10 -1.35 -6.65
N GLY A 34 -18.79 -0.99 -5.41
CA GLY A 34 -18.81 -1.93 -4.28
C GLY A 34 -17.61 -2.89 -4.21
N VAL A 35 -16.69 -2.82 -5.16
CA VAL A 35 -15.49 -3.67 -5.22
C VAL A 35 -14.27 -2.89 -4.70
N PRO A 36 -13.45 -3.44 -3.79
CA PRO A 36 -12.15 -2.89 -3.45
C PRO A 36 -11.19 -2.96 -4.64
N VAL A 37 -10.77 -1.81 -5.17
CA VAL A 37 -9.96 -1.73 -6.40
C VAL A 37 -8.54 -1.23 -6.17
N GLY A 38 -8.27 -0.65 -5.01
CA GLY A 38 -6.93 -0.23 -4.61
C GLY A 38 -6.86 0.11 -3.13
N CYS A 39 -5.64 0.30 -2.64
CA CYS A 39 -5.39 0.68 -1.25
C CYS A 39 -4.07 1.44 -1.13
N GLY A 40 -3.89 2.06 0.03
CA GLY A 40 -2.67 2.72 0.47
C GLY A 40 -2.62 2.78 1.99
N ALA A 41 -1.42 2.87 2.53
CA ALA A 41 -1.21 3.17 3.94
C ALA A 41 -0.16 4.27 4.09
N ILE A 42 -0.27 5.04 5.17
CA ILE A 42 0.73 6.02 5.58
C ILE A 42 1.15 5.75 7.01
N LYS A 43 2.41 5.99 7.32
CA LYS A 43 2.92 5.96 8.70
C LYS A 43 3.81 7.17 8.98
N PRO A 44 3.86 7.67 10.23
CA PRO A 44 4.80 8.73 10.59
C PRO A 44 6.26 8.32 10.34
N VAL A 45 7.07 9.26 9.89
CA VAL A 45 8.53 9.15 9.85
C VAL A 45 9.13 10.07 10.91
N ASP A 46 8.62 11.30 10.97
CA ASP A 46 8.93 12.31 11.97
C ASP A 46 7.71 13.25 12.17
N ALA A 47 7.92 14.42 12.77
CA ALA A 47 6.86 15.38 13.07
C ALA A 47 6.21 16.01 11.83
N ASP A 48 6.95 16.12 10.72
CA ASP A 48 6.54 16.85 9.51
C ASP A 48 6.42 15.93 8.28
N ALA A 49 6.82 14.66 8.39
CA ALA A 49 6.84 13.70 7.30
C ALA A 49 6.11 12.38 7.60
N MET A 50 5.43 11.86 6.57
CA MET A 50 4.84 10.52 6.57
C MET A 50 5.32 9.70 5.38
N GLU A 51 5.56 8.41 5.59
CA GLU A 51 5.92 7.45 4.55
C GLU A 51 4.66 6.83 3.97
N VAL A 52 4.51 6.89 2.64
CA VAL A 52 3.50 6.12 1.90
C VAL A 52 3.99 4.69 1.71
N LYS A 53 3.19 3.71 2.14
CA LYS A 53 3.47 2.27 2.05
C LYS A 53 2.25 1.49 1.61
N ARG A 54 2.46 0.21 1.24
CA ARG A 54 1.38 -0.73 0.89
C ARG A 54 0.44 -0.23 -0.21
N MET A 55 0.94 0.60 -1.13
CA MET A 55 0.17 1.08 -2.27
C MET A 55 -0.05 -0.06 -3.27
N TYR A 56 -1.31 -0.33 -3.57
CA TYR A 56 -1.67 -1.32 -4.57
C TYR A 56 -2.94 -0.92 -5.33
N THR A 57 -3.00 -1.32 -6.59
CA THR A 57 -4.20 -1.17 -7.42
C THR A 57 -4.33 -2.44 -8.25
N LEU A 58 -5.55 -2.99 -8.26
CA LEU A 58 -5.87 -4.17 -9.06
C LEU A 58 -5.45 -3.95 -10.52
N PRO A 59 -4.80 -4.93 -11.19
CA PRO A 59 -4.33 -4.76 -12.57
C PRO A 59 -5.36 -4.20 -13.54
N ALA A 60 -6.62 -4.67 -13.48
CA ALA A 60 -7.73 -4.20 -14.32
C ALA A 60 -8.18 -2.74 -14.06
N TRP A 61 -7.69 -2.13 -12.98
CA TRP A 61 -8.01 -0.77 -12.56
C TRP A 61 -6.81 0.19 -12.63
N ARG A 62 -5.65 -0.31 -13.07
CA ARG A 62 -4.47 0.52 -13.33
C ARG A 62 -4.70 1.44 -14.53
N GLY A 63 -4.03 2.58 -14.55
CA GLY A 63 -4.23 3.62 -15.57
C GLY A 63 -5.52 4.44 -15.44
N LYS A 64 -6.39 4.13 -14.48
CA LYS A 64 -7.68 4.83 -14.24
C LYS A 64 -7.64 5.87 -13.12
N GLY A 65 -6.44 6.25 -12.65
CA GLY A 65 -6.25 7.24 -11.57
C GLY A 65 -6.61 6.77 -10.16
N VAL A 66 -6.78 5.45 -9.91
CA VAL A 66 -7.12 4.92 -8.57
C VAL A 66 -6.04 5.27 -7.54
N ALA A 67 -4.76 5.04 -7.85
CA ALA A 67 -3.67 5.36 -6.94
C ALA A 67 -3.58 6.86 -6.62
N SER A 68 -3.81 7.74 -7.60
CA SER A 68 -3.84 9.19 -7.38
C SER A 68 -4.98 9.60 -6.45
N ARG A 69 -6.17 8.99 -6.57
CA ARG A 69 -7.29 9.24 -5.66
C ARG A 69 -7.05 8.73 -4.25
N VAL A 70 -6.28 7.66 -4.10
CA VAL A 70 -5.85 7.14 -2.79
C VAL A 70 -4.90 8.11 -2.08
N LEU A 71 -4.15 8.92 -2.82
CA LEU A 71 -3.16 9.88 -2.30
C LEU A 71 -3.68 11.32 -2.17
N ALA A 72 -4.88 11.61 -2.68
CA ALA A 72 -5.47 12.95 -2.69
C ALA A 72 -6.08 13.30 -1.32
#